data_AF-A0A510LAE2-F1
#
_entry.id   AF-A0A510LAE2-F1
#
_cell.length_a   1.000
_cell.length_b   1.000
_cell.length_c   1.000
_cell.angle_alpha   90.00
_cell.angle_beta   90.00
_cell.angle_gamma   90.00
#
_symmetry.space_group_name_H-M   'P 1'
#
loop_
_entity.id
_entity.type
_entity.pdbx_description
1 polymer ?
#
loop_
_entity_poly.entity_id
_entity_poly.type
_entity_poly.pdbx_seq_one_letter_code
_entity_poly.pdbx_strand_id
1 'polypeptide(L)'
;MELENKKEILENENKIVDNGKTSQEEEKRKQKIFEIEKKLGRHNNEKELKNRKNSKLMKYFALATNMVYILALPILIMLGFYLLLKKYLFKTDQPLVLIVFLIIGAISGYWSLIKQVNNIK
;
A
#
# COMPACT_ATOMS: atom_id res chain seq x y z
N MET A 1 68.51 13.47 -12.82
CA MET A 1 67.39 14.05 -12.05
C MET A 1 66.24 14.54 -12.95
N GLU A 2 66.46 15.38 -13.97
CA GLU A 2 65.36 15.82 -14.88
C GLU A 2 64.82 14.72 -15.81
N LEU A 3 65.67 13.80 -16.28
CA LEU A 3 65.28 12.71 -17.19
C LEU A 3 64.42 11.63 -16.54
N GLU A 4 64.61 11.37 -15.23
CA GLU A 4 63.80 10.42 -14.47
C GLU A 4 62.42 11.00 -14.18
N ASN A 5 62.36 12.28 -13.80
CA ASN A 5 61.11 12.99 -13.53
C ASN A 5 60.20 13.06 -14.78
N LYS A 6 60.80 13.25 -15.97
CA LYS A 6 60.05 13.25 -17.24
C LYS A 6 59.50 11.88 -17.63
N LYS A 7 60.21 10.78 -17.29
CA LYS A 7 59.72 9.41 -17.53
C LYS A 7 58.54 9.07 -16.61
N GLU A 8 58.62 9.48 -15.34
CA GLU A 8 57.56 9.22 -14.36
C GLU A 8 56.26 9.96 -14.72
N ILE A 9 56.35 11.20 -15.21
CA ILE A 9 55.18 11.97 -15.69
C ILE A 9 54.52 11.28 -16.90
N LEU A 10 55.31 10.84 -17.89
CA LEU A 10 54.78 10.15 -19.07
C LEU A 10 54.14 8.80 -18.72
N GLU A 11 54.71 8.06 -17.76
CA GLU A 11 54.13 6.79 -17.32
C GLU A 11 52.80 6.99 -16.58
N ASN A 12 52.71 8.04 -15.75
CA ASN A 12 51.49 8.40 -15.04
C ASN A 12 50.40 8.90 -16.00
N GLU A 13 50.73 9.72 -17.00
CA GLU A 13 49.76 10.14 -18.03
C GLU A 13 49.20 8.95 -18.83
N ASN A 14 50.06 8.00 -19.22
CA ASN A 14 49.63 6.80 -19.93
C ASN A 14 48.71 5.91 -19.08
N LYS A 15 49.00 5.75 -17.78
CA LYS A 15 48.12 5.01 -16.85
C LYS A 15 46.75 5.69 -16.66
N ILE A 16 46.69 7.02 -16.62
CA ILE A 16 45.43 7.77 -16.51
C ILE A 16 44.59 7.60 -17.77
N VAL A 17 45.22 7.69 -18.95
CA VAL A 17 44.54 7.49 -20.24
C VAL A 17 44.02 6.06 -20.41
N ASP A 18 44.78 5.06 -19.95
CA ASP A 18 44.38 3.64 -20.04
C ASP A 18 43.24 3.29 -19.07
N ASN A 19 43.28 3.83 -17.85
CA ASN A 19 42.16 3.72 -16.90
C ASN A 19 40.89 4.42 -17.43
N GLY A 20 41.02 5.57 -18.09
CA GLY A 20 39.91 6.29 -18.72
C GLY A 20 39.25 5.49 -19.86
N LYS A 21 40.06 4.85 -20.71
CA LYS A 21 39.57 3.99 -21.81
C LYS A 21 38.85 2.75 -21.29
N THR A 22 39.39 2.11 -20.25
CA THR A 22 38.79 0.92 -19.61
C THR A 22 37.45 1.26 -18.96
N SER A 23 37.36 2.42 -18.27
CA SER A 23 36.11 2.87 -17.65
C SER A 23 35.01 3.19 -18.69
N GLN A 24 35.37 3.81 -19.81
CA GLN A 24 34.43 4.06 -20.91
C GLN A 24 33.93 2.78 -21.60
N GLU A 25 34.76 1.74 -21.70
CA GLU A 25 34.34 0.46 -22.28
C GLU A 25 33.37 -0.28 -21.35
N GLU A 26 33.60 -0.24 -20.03
CA GLU A 26 32.68 -0.78 -19.04
C GLU A 26 31.32 -0.08 -19.06
N GLU A 27 31.29 1.24 -19.18
CA GLU A 27 30.03 2.00 -19.30
C GLU A 27 29.26 1.61 -20.57
N LYS A 28 29.94 1.46 -21.72
CA LYS A 28 29.31 1.00 -22.97
C LYS A 28 28.76 -0.42 -22.85
N ARG A 29 29.44 -1.31 -22.13
CA ARG A 29 28.96 -2.68 -21.86
C ARG A 29 27.72 -2.66 -20.96
N LYS A 30 27.72 -1.85 -19.89
CA LYS A 30 26.58 -1.67 -18.99
C LYS A 30 25.36 -1.10 -19.73
N GLN A 31 25.56 -0.13 -20.62
CA GLN A 31 24.50 0.44 -21.46
C GLN A 31 23.91 -0.59 -22.42
N LYS A 32 24.75 -1.41 -23.09
CA LYS A 32 24.26 -2.51 -23.95
C LYS A 32 23.46 -3.54 -23.17
N ILE A 33 23.91 -3.93 -21.98
CA ILE A 33 23.19 -4.86 -21.11
C ILE A 33 21.83 -4.26 -20.71
N PHE A 34 21.80 -2.98 -20.33
CA PHE A 34 20.56 -2.29 -20.00
C PHE A 34 19.57 -2.21 -21.17
N GLU A 35 20.04 -1.93 -22.39
CA GLU A 35 19.20 -1.93 -23.58
C GLU A 35 18.64 -3.33 -23.90
N ILE A 36 19.45 -4.37 -23.73
CA ILE A 36 19.02 -5.77 -23.89
C ILE A 36 17.95 -6.10 -22.86
N GLU A 37 18.16 -5.79 -21.58
CA GLU A 37 17.17 -6.00 -20.52
C GLU A 37 15.86 -5.24 -20.76
N LYS A 38 15.97 -4.01 -21.29
CA LYS A 38 14.81 -3.19 -21.68
C LYS A 38 14.04 -3.84 -22.84
N LYS A 39 14.74 -4.37 -23.85
CA LYS A 39 14.12 -5.11 -24.98
C LYS A 39 13.50 -6.44 -24.54
N LEU A 40 14.11 -7.14 -23.58
CA LEU A 40 13.55 -8.34 -22.94
C LEU A 40 12.35 -8.05 -22.02
N GLY A 41 11.96 -6.79 -21.87
CA GLY A 41 10.78 -6.41 -21.09
C GLY A 41 10.98 -6.46 -19.59
N ARG A 42 12.21 -6.68 -19.11
CA ARG A 42 12.54 -6.77 -17.67
C ARG A 42 12.38 -5.43 -16.94
N HIS A 43 12.47 -4.33 -17.68
CA HIS A 43 12.18 -2.96 -17.21
C HIS A 43 10.76 -2.49 -17.56
N ASN A 44 9.87 -3.36 -18.05
CA ASN A 44 8.51 -3.01 -18.46
C ASN A 44 7.54 -3.01 -17.28
N ASN A 45 7.90 -2.30 -16.21
CA ASN A 45 7.11 -2.13 -14.98
C ASN A 45 5.74 -1.51 -15.27
N GLU A 46 5.62 -0.77 -16.37
CA GLU A 46 4.40 -0.10 -16.80
C GLU A 46 3.29 -1.08 -17.18
N LYS A 47 3.62 -2.18 -17.88
CA LYS A 47 2.65 -3.21 -18.30
C LYS A 47 2.14 -4.02 -17.11
N GLU A 48 3.02 -4.38 -16.18
CA GLU A 48 2.63 -5.06 -14.94
C GLU A 48 1.76 -4.17 -14.06
N LEU A 49 2.12 -2.89 -13.91
CA LEU A 49 1.33 -1.93 -13.14
C LEU A 49 -0.05 -1.68 -13.78
N LYS A 50 -0.14 -1.63 -15.12
CA LYS A 50 -1.41 -1.48 -15.85
C LYS A 50 -2.31 -2.70 -15.67
N ASN A 51 -1.74 -3.91 -15.71
CA ASN A 51 -2.49 -5.15 -15.51
C ASN A 51 -3.00 -5.30 -14.07
N ARG A 52 -2.21 -4.91 -13.05
CA ARG A 52 -2.68 -4.88 -11.65
C ARG A 52 -3.82 -3.88 -11.43
N LYS A 53 -3.82 -2.75 -12.15
CA LYS A 53 -4.87 -1.70 -12.05
C LYS A 53 -6.16 -2.01 -12.83
N ASN A 54 -6.13 -2.97 -13.77
CA ASN A 54 -7.23 -3.27 -14.69
C ASN A 54 -8.11 -4.47 -14.33
N SER A 55 -7.89 -5.14 -13.19
CA SER A 55 -8.79 -6.21 -12.74
C SER A 55 -10.10 -5.64 -12.21
N LYS A 56 -11.03 -5.32 -13.12
CA LYS A 56 -12.39 -4.84 -12.79
C LYS A 56 -13.06 -5.74 -11.73
N LEU A 57 -12.87 -7.05 -11.83
CA LEU A 57 -13.35 -8.04 -10.87
C LEU A 57 -12.82 -7.79 -9.45
N MET A 58 -11.52 -7.52 -9.28
CA MET A 58 -10.92 -7.27 -7.97
C MET A 58 -11.48 -5.99 -7.34
N LYS A 59 -11.73 -4.96 -8.15
CA LYS A 59 -12.33 -3.70 -7.67
C LYS A 59 -13.76 -3.92 -7.15
N TYR A 60 -14.59 -4.65 -7.89
CA TYR A 60 -15.94 -4.99 -7.44
C TYR A 60 -15.93 -5.93 -6.24
N PHE A 61 -14.98 -6.87 -6.18
CA PHE A 61 -14.82 -7.75 -5.02
C PHE A 61 -14.41 -6.97 -3.77
N ALA A 62 -13.45 -6.05 -3.88
CA ALA A 62 -13.06 -5.17 -2.78
C ALA A 62 -14.21 -4.25 -2.33
N LEU A 63 -15.00 -3.72 -3.28
CA LEU A 63 -16.18 -2.92 -2.97
C LEU A 63 -17.25 -3.74 -2.23
N ALA A 64 -17.55 -4.94 -2.72
CA ALA A 64 -18.52 -5.84 -2.09
C ALA A 64 -18.06 -6.27 -0.69
N THR A 65 -16.79 -6.61 -0.53
CA THR A 65 -16.21 -6.96 0.78
C THR A 65 -16.34 -5.81 1.78
N ASN A 66 -16.06 -4.57 1.37
CA ASN A 66 -16.28 -3.41 2.24
C ASN A 66 -17.75 -3.23 2.64
N MET A 67 -18.68 -3.47 1.70
CA MET A 67 -20.11 -3.42 1.98
C MET A 67 -20.52 -4.52 2.98
N VAL A 68 -20.00 -5.74 2.82
CA VAL A 68 -20.21 -6.84 3.76
C VAL A 68 -19.69 -6.47 5.14
N TYR A 69 -18.51 -5.86 5.25
CA TYR A 69 -17.99 -5.40 6.54
C TYR A 69 -18.90 -4.35 7.19
N ILE A 70 -19.37 -3.35 6.45
CA ILE A 70 -20.26 -2.30 6.99
C ILE A 70 -21.56 -2.90 7.55
N LEU A 71 -22.10 -3.94 6.90
CA LEU A 71 -23.34 -4.61 7.33
C LEU A 71 -23.10 -5.66 8.43
N ALA A 72 -22.09 -6.50 8.30
CA ALA A 72 -21.84 -7.64 9.18
C ALA A 72 -21.17 -7.23 10.50
N LEU A 73 -20.32 -6.21 10.50
CA LEU A 73 -19.59 -5.74 11.68
C LEU A 73 -20.52 -5.29 12.82
N PRO A 74 -21.55 -4.43 12.62
CA PRO A 74 -22.46 -4.04 13.69
C PRO A 74 -23.27 -5.22 14.22
N ILE A 75 -23.64 -6.17 13.36
CA ILE A 75 -24.36 -7.40 13.75
C ILE A 75 -23.46 -8.28 14.63
N LEU A 76 -22.20 -8.47 14.22
CA LEU A 76 -21.24 -9.29 14.94
C LEU A 76 -20.88 -8.67 16.30
N ILE A 77 -20.73 -7.34 16.36
CA ILE A 77 -20.52 -6.60 17.62
C ILE A 77 -21.74 -6.75 18.53
N MET A 78 -22.97 -6.58 18.01
CA MET A 78 -24.21 -6.80 18.77
C MET A 78 -24.26 -8.20 19.37
N LEU A 79 -23.98 -9.23 18.57
CA LEU A 79 -24.01 -10.62 19.00
C LEU A 79 -22.92 -10.90 20.05
N GLY A 80 -21.70 -10.41 19.83
CA GLY A 80 -20.60 -10.54 20.77
C GLY A 80 -20.89 -9.85 22.10
N PHE A 81 -21.42 -8.63 22.05
CA PHE A 81 -21.81 -7.88 23.24
C PHE A 81 -22.94 -8.56 23.99
N TYR A 82 -23.92 -9.11 23.28
CA TYR A 82 -25.01 -9.89 23.88
C TYR A 82 -24.49 -11.10 24.67
N LEU A 83 -23.58 -11.90 24.08
CA LEU A 83 -22.97 -13.04 24.77
C LEU A 83 -22.11 -12.62 25.96
N LEU A 84 -21.36 -11.52 25.83
CA LEU A 84 -20.54 -10.98 26.91
C LEU A 84 -21.41 -10.53 28.09
N LEU A 85 -22.46 -9.75 27.82
CA LEU A 85 -23.42 -9.30 28.82
C LEU A 85 -24.11 -10.49 29.48
N LYS A 86 -24.53 -11.48 28.68
CA LYS A 86 -25.15 -12.71 29.18
C LYS A 86 -24.27 -13.41 30.22
N LYS A 87 -22.96 -13.47 29.98
CA LYS A 87 -22.00 -14.11 30.89
C LYS A 87 -21.75 -13.32 32.18
N TYR A 88 -21.70 -11.99 32.12
CA TYR A 88 -21.28 -11.15 33.25
C TYR A 88 -22.43 -10.59 34.11
N LEU A 89 -23.57 -10.25 33.51
CA LEU A 89 -24.63 -9.48 34.17
C LEU A 89 -25.97 -10.23 34.24
N PHE A 90 -26.23 -11.21 33.36
CA PHE A 90 -27.55 -11.85 33.26
C PHE A 90 -27.52 -13.30 33.73
N LYS A 91 -27.97 -13.55 34.95
CA LYS A 91 -28.41 -14.90 35.36
C LYS A 91 -29.79 -15.26 34.78
N THR A 92 -30.48 -14.33 34.12
CA THR A 92 -31.81 -14.50 33.53
C THR A 92 -31.96 -13.58 32.33
N ASP A 93 -32.67 -14.01 31.28
CA ASP A 93 -32.95 -13.24 30.05
C ASP A 93 -33.84 -12.03 30.37
N GLN A 94 -33.27 -10.97 30.94
CA GLN A 94 -34.01 -9.77 31.31
C GLN A 94 -34.15 -8.83 30.11
N PRO A 95 -35.38 -8.47 29.70
CA PRO A 95 -35.64 -7.59 28.55
C PRO A 95 -35.18 -6.14 28.77
N LEU A 96 -34.75 -5.80 30.00
CA LEU A 96 -34.34 -4.46 30.39
C LEU A 96 -33.13 -3.94 29.59
N VAL A 97 -32.20 -4.82 29.22
CA VAL A 97 -31.05 -4.49 28.36
C VAL A 97 -31.50 -4.05 26.99
N LEU A 98 -32.48 -4.76 26.44
CA LEU A 98 -33.02 -4.52 25.11
C LEU A 98 -33.74 -3.16 25.10
N ILE A 99 -34.44 -2.82 26.18
CA ILE A 99 -35.01 -1.49 26.42
C ILE A 99 -33.92 -0.40 26.45
N VAL A 100 -32.82 -0.61 27.18
CA VAL A 100 -31.73 0.39 27.27
C VAL A 100 -31.04 0.56 25.91
N PHE A 101 -30.78 -0.54 25.20
CA PHE A 101 -30.24 -0.50 23.84
C PHE A 101 -31.17 0.19 22.85
N LEU A 102 -32.48 -0.02 22.96
CA LEU A 102 -33.47 0.63 22.11
C LEU A 102 -33.45 2.15 22.32
N ILE A 103 -33.37 2.61 23.57
CA ILE A 103 -33.30 4.04 23.91
C ILE A 103 -31.99 4.65 23.37
N ILE A 104 -30.84 4.01 23.63
CA ILE A 104 -29.54 4.49 23.14
C ILE A 104 -29.51 4.49 21.60
N GLY A 105 -30.04 3.45 20.96
CA GLY A 105 -30.13 3.33 19.50
C GLY A 105 -30.99 4.42 18.88
N ALA A 106 -32.15 4.73 19.48
CA ALA A 106 -33.03 5.80 19.03
C ALA A 106 -32.38 7.18 19.16
N ILE A 107 -31.73 7.47 20.31
CA ILE A 107 -31.02 8.74 20.53
C ILE A 107 -29.86 8.89 19.54
N SER A 108 -29.07 7.84 19.33
CA SER A 108 -27.95 7.82 18.38
C SER A 108 -28.42 8.01 16.93
N GLY A 109 -29.50 7.33 16.54
CA GLY A 109 -30.11 7.48 15.21
C GLY A 109 -30.63 8.90 14.96
N TYR A 110 -31.31 9.48 15.94
CA TYR A 110 -31.81 10.86 15.87
C TYR A 110 -30.66 11.86 15.73
N TRP A 111 -29.59 11.70 16.50
CA TRP A 111 -28.40 12.55 16.39
C TRP A 111 -27.71 12.41 15.03
N SER A 112 -27.63 11.20 14.48
CA SER A 112 -27.07 10.96 13.15
C SER A 112 -27.86 11.67 12.05
N LEU A 113 -29.20 11.61 12.12
CA LEU A 113 -30.10 12.29 11.18
C LEU A 113 -29.95 13.81 11.24
N ILE A 114 -29.95 14.40 12.44
CA ILE A 114 -29.79 15.86 12.58
C ILE A 114 -28.45 16.34 12.01
N LYS A 115 -27.40 15.54 12.18
CA LYS A 115 -26.06 15.84 11.66
C LYS A 115 -26.02 15.77 10.14
N GLN A 116 -26.70 14.80 9.52
CA GLN A 116 -26.81 14.71 8.06
C GLN A 116 -27.61 15.90 7.49
N VAL A 117 -28.74 16.24 8.10
CA VAL A 117 -29.56 17.39 7.66
C VAL A 117 -28.80 18.70 7.77
N ASN A 118 -28.07 18.94 8.88
CA ASN A 118 -27.31 20.18 9.06
C ASN A 118 -26.05 20.28 8.19
N ASN A 119 -25.51 19.16 7.69
CA ASN A 119 -24.37 19.15 6.77
C ASN A 119 -24.77 19.34 5.31
N ILE A 120 -26.06 19.27 4.98
CA ILE A 120 -26.59 19.66 3.67
C ILE A 120 -26.86 21.16 3.74
N LYS A 121 -25.84 21.96 3.50
CA LYS A 121 -25.94 23.42 3.34
C LYS A 121 -25.30 23.84 2.03
#